data_AF-A0A0K0GEW5-F1
#
_entry.id   AF-A0A0K0GEW5-F1
#
_cell.length_a   1.000
_cell.length_b   1.000
_cell.length_c   1.000
_cell.angle_alpha   90.00
_cell.angle_beta   90.00
_cell.angle_gamma   90.00
#
_symmetry.space_group_name_H-M   'P 1'
#
loop_
_entity.id
_entity.type
_entity.pdbx_description
1 polymer ?
#
loop_
_entity_poly.entity_id
_entity_poly.type
_entity_poly.pdbx_seq_one_letter_code
_entity_poly.pdbx_strand_id
1 'polypeptide(L)'
;MSKINGFTLIEILIATGIFMILVMVFVPIITQIKKEETVLSDRRSIAYELHDELQPFIWNNKSLPNTFSKRNYNGRIVQYTFTEENKFIKGCAQWENARKTNETFCLEGLAKK
;
A
#
# COMPACT_ATOMS: atom_id res chain seq x y z
N MET A 1 52.62 -32.25 14.49
CA MET A 1 51.43 -31.36 14.54
C MET A 1 50.57 -31.70 13.32
N SER A 2 49.69 -32.69 13.45
CA SER A 2 48.90 -33.19 12.30
C SER A 2 47.69 -32.27 12.11
N LYS A 3 47.65 -31.50 11.02
CA LYS A 3 46.49 -30.67 10.66
C LYS A 3 45.35 -31.58 10.20
N ILE A 4 44.27 -31.62 10.97
CA ILE A 4 43.04 -32.35 10.65
C ILE A 4 42.24 -31.50 9.64
N ASN A 5 42.60 -31.57 8.36
CA ASN A 5 41.94 -30.78 7.29
C ASN A 5 40.44 -31.09 7.13
N GLY A 6 39.97 -32.26 7.60
CA GLY A 6 38.55 -32.64 7.57
C GLY A 6 37.67 -31.86 8.56
N PHE A 7 38.24 -31.38 9.68
CA PHE A 7 37.51 -30.60 10.68
C PHE A 7 37.10 -29.23 10.14
N THR A 8 38.01 -28.57 9.42
CA THR A 8 37.78 -27.25 8.81
C THR A 8 36.72 -27.31 7.69
N LEU A 9 36.65 -28.40 6.93
CA LEU A 9 35.62 -28.56 5.89
C LEU A 9 34.21 -28.69 6.48
N ILE A 10 34.06 -29.45 7.57
CA ILE A 10 32.78 -29.60 8.27
C ILE A 10 32.36 -28.26 8.89
N GLU A 11 33.28 -27.53 9.49
CA GLU A 11 33.04 -26.21 10.06
C GLU A 11 32.56 -25.21 8.99
N ILE A 12 33.21 -25.19 7.82
CA ILE A 12 32.78 -24.36 6.68
C ILE A 12 31.39 -24.77 6.18
N LEU A 13 31.10 -26.07 6.08
CA LEU A 13 29.79 -26.58 5.65
C LEU A 13 28.67 -26.16 6.63
N ILE A 14 28.93 -26.24 7.93
CA ILE A 14 27.97 -25.80 8.95
C ILE A 14 27.77 -24.29 8.89
N ALA A 15 28.86 -23.51 8.83
CA ALA A 15 28.80 -22.05 8.75
C ALA A 15 28.06 -21.56 7.50
N THR A 16 28.34 -22.16 6.35
CA THR A 16 27.64 -21.85 5.09
C THR A 16 26.18 -22.28 5.12
N GLY A 17 25.85 -23.42 5.74
CA GLY A 17 24.47 -23.85 5.95
C GLY A 17 23.67 -22.86 6.79
N ILE A 18 24.23 -22.40 7.91
CA ILE A 18 23.63 -21.37 8.77
C ILE A 18 23.44 -20.08 7.97
N PHE A 19 24.48 -19.65 7.25
CA PHE A 19 24.42 -18.44 6.43
C PHE A 19 23.31 -18.52 5.37
N MET A 20 23.18 -19.65 4.67
CA MET A 20 22.14 -19.87 3.68
C MET A 20 20.74 -19.84 4.30
N ILE A 21 20.55 -20.42 5.48
CA ILE A 21 19.28 -20.34 6.22
C ILE A 21 18.95 -18.88 6.54
N LEU A 22 19.92 -18.11 7.03
CA LEU A 22 19.72 -16.69 7.33
C LEU A 22 19.30 -15.93 6.07
N VAL A 23 20.00 -16.11 4.95
CA VAL A 23 19.64 -15.45 3.68
C VAL A 23 18.23 -15.85 3.24
N MET A 24 17.90 -17.14 3.29
CA MET A 24 16.57 -17.65 2.90
C MET A 24 15.44 -17.11 3.77
N VAL A 25 15.71 -16.71 5.02
CA VAL A 25 14.71 -16.14 5.93
C VAL A 25 14.66 -14.62 5.80
N PHE A 26 15.79 -13.92 5.86
CA PHE A 26 15.83 -12.47 5.89
C PHE A 26 15.42 -11.84 4.56
N VAL A 27 15.83 -12.41 3.43
CA VAL A 27 15.47 -11.86 2.11
C VAL A 27 13.95 -11.78 1.95
N PRO A 28 13.17 -12.88 2.06
CA PRO A 28 11.72 -12.79 1.89
C PRO A 28 11.07 -11.90 2.93
N ILE A 29 11.51 -11.93 4.20
CA ILE A 29 10.97 -11.05 5.26
C ILE A 29 11.12 -9.58 4.88
N ILE A 30 12.32 -9.15 4.49
CA ILE A 30 12.58 -7.75 4.10
C ILE A 30 11.74 -7.38 2.87
N THR A 31 11.65 -8.27 1.88
CA THR A 31 10.81 -7.99 0.70
C THR A 31 9.33 -7.87 1.05
N GLN A 32 8.84 -8.67 2.01
CA GLN A 32 7.46 -8.61 2.44
C GLN A 32 7.19 -7.30 3.19
N ILE A 33 8.05 -6.92 4.13
CA ILE A 33 7.92 -5.66 4.87
C ILE A 33 7.86 -4.46 3.92
N LYS A 34 8.75 -4.39 2.92
CA LYS A 34 8.72 -3.30 1.93
C LYS A 34 7.41 -3.25 1.14
N LYS A 35 6.82 -4.40 0.81
CA LYS A 35 5.50 -4.44 0.15
C LYS A 35 4.41 -3.89 1.06
N GLU A 36 4.42 -4.25 2.34
CA GLU A 36 3.47 -3.75 3.34
C GLU A 36 3.57 -2.23 3.53
N GLU A 37 4.80 -1.72 3.66
CA GLU A 37 5.05 -0.28 3.77
C GLU A 37 4.54 0.47 2.54
N THR A 38 4.72 -0.09 1.35
CA THR A 38 4.22 0.50 0.10
C THR A 38 2.70 0.56 0.12
N VAL A 39 2.01 -0.55 0.41
CA VAL A 39 0.53 -0.59 0.52
C VAL A 39 0.01 0.46 1.50
N LEU A 40 0.65 0.56 2.68
CA LEU A 40 0.25 1.50 3.71
C LEU A 40 0.48 2.96 3.29
N SER A 41 1.60 3.23 2.62
CA SER A 41 1.93 4.56 2.07
C SER A 41 0.92 4.98 1.01
N ASP A 42 0.56 4.08 0.09
CA ASP A 42 -0.45 4.36 -0.94
C ASP A 42 -1.81 4.65 -0.34
N ARG A 43 -2.23 3.83 0.63
CA ARG A 43 -3.52 4.02 1.31
C ARG A 43 -3.60 5.39 2.00
N ARG A 44 -2.51 5.83 2.65
CA ARG A 44 -2.45 7.18 3.26
C ARG A 44 -2.48 8.28 2.22
N SER A 45 -1.65 8.19 1.18
CA SER A 45 -1.59 9.18 0.09
C SER A 45 -2.96 9.34 -0.58
N ILE A 46 -3.61 8.23 -0.90
CA ILE A 46 -4.93 8.23 -1.54
C ILE A 46 -6.02 8.73 -0.60
N ALA A 47 -5.94 8.43 0.70
CA ALA A 47 -6.88 8.97 1.68
C ALA A 47 -6.78 10.50 1.80
N TYR A 48 -5.58 11.06 1.79
CA TYR A 48 -5.38 12.51 1.78
C TYR A 48 -5.88 13.15 0.48
N GLU A 49 -5.54 12.55 -0.66
CA GLU A 49 -6.03 13.06 -1.95
C GLU A 49 -7.57 12.98 -2.05
N LEU A 50 -8.16 11.86 -1.60
CA LEU A 50 -9.62 11.71 -1.54
C LEU A 50 -10.25 12.76 -0.63
N HIS A 51 -9.62 13.07 0.51
CA HIS A 51 -10.09 14.12 1.42
C HIS A 51 -10.10 15.48 0.72
N ASP A 52 -9.02 15.85 0.04
CA ASP A 52 -8.91 17.11 -0.69
C ASP A 52 -9.91 17.19 -1.86
N GLU A 53 -10.07 16.10 -2.62
CA GLU A 53 -11.03 16.01 -3.72
C GLU A 53 -12.49 16.01 -3.24
N LEU A 54 -12.76 15.63 -1.98
CA LEU A 54 -14.09 15.68 -1.38
C LEU A 54 -14.50 17.12 -0.99
N GLN A 55 -13.55 17.98 -0.61
CA GLN A 55 -13.84 19.35 -0.13
C GLN A 55 -14.68 20.19 -1.11
N PRO A 56 -14.42 20.22 -2.43
CA PRO A 56 -15.24 20.96 -3.39
C PRO A 56 -16.69 20.47 -3.46
N PHE A 57 -16.96 19.20 -3.21
CA PHE A 57 -18.33 18.69 -3.17
C PHE A 57 -19.05 19.14 -1.90
N ILE A 58 -18.35 19.21 -0.77
CA ILE A 58 -18.90 19.66 0.51
C ILE A 58 -19.12 21.18 0.55
N TRP A 59 -18.20 21.98 0.00
CA TRP A 59 -18.23 23.45 0.14
C TRP A 59 -18.75 24.20 -1.08
N ASN A 60 -18.48 23.69 -2.29
CA ASN A 60 -18.78 24.42 -3.53
C ASN A 60 -20.00 23.87 -4.28
N ASN A 61 -20.78 22.96 -3.66
CA ASN A 61 -21.95 22.30 -4.26
C ASN A 61 -21.69 21.78 -5.68
N LYS A 62 -20.53 21.15 -5.87
CA LYS A 62 -20.17 20.53 -7.15
C LYS A 62 -21.19 19.43 -7.50
N SER A 63 -21.52 19.29 -8.78
CA SER A 63 -22.54 18.33 -9.24
C SER A 63 -22.17 16.89 -8.86
N LEU A 64 -23.11 16.21 -8.20
CA LEU A 64 -23.07 14.78 -7.87
C LEU A 64 -24.11 14.05 -8.73
N PRO A 65 -23.90 12.77 -9.11
CA PRO A 65 -22.70 11.98 -8.87
C PRO A 65 -21.55 12.37 -9.82
N ASN A 66 -20.31 12.14 -9.39
CA ASN A 66 -19.13 12.34 -10.24
C ASN A 66 -18.13 11.19 -10.09
N THR A 67 -17.66 10.67 -11.22
CA THR A 67 -16.67 9.59 -11.27
C THR A 67 -15.55 9.97 -12.22
N PHE A 68 -14.31 9.91 -11.76
CA PHE A 68 -13.15 10.16 -12.60
C PHE A 68 -11.94 9.34 -12.14
N SER A 69 -11.03 9.09 -13.06
CA SER A 69 -9.76 8.42 -12.76
C SER A 69 -8.62 9.42 -12.83
N LYS A 70 -7.73 9.40 -11.84
CA LYS A 70 -6.56 10.26 -11.76
C LYS A 70 -5.36 9.45 -11.33
N ARG A 71 -4.17 9.88 -11.78
CA ARG A 71 -2.92 9.33 -11.28
C ARG A 71 -2.57 10.02 -9.96
N ASN A 72 -2.51 9.26 -8.87
CA ASN A 72 -2.04 9.77 -7.58
C ASN A 72 -0.53 10.11 -7.65
N TYR A 73 -0.04 10.89 -6.69
CA TYR A 73 1.39 11.18 -6.46
C TYR A 73 2.32 9.96 -6.52
N ASN A 74 1.87 8.78 -6.11
CA ASN A 74 2.66 7.54 -6.17
C ASN A 74 2.62 6.85 -7.55
N GLY A 75 2.05 7.51 -8.57
CA GLY A 75 2.00 7.01 -9.95
C GLY A 75 0.89 5.99 -10.24
N ARG A 76 0.04 5.67 -9.25
CA ARG A 76 -1.07 4.72 -9.39
C ARG A 76 -2.31 5.36 -10.00
N ILE A 77 -3.01 4.60 -10.83
CA ILE A 77 -4.33 4.99 -11.34
C ILE A 77 -5.34 4.70 -10.25
N VAL A 78 -6.02 5.74 -9.80
CA VAL A 78 -7.06 5.68 -8.77
C VAL A 78 -8.36 6.17 -9.39
N GLN A 79 -9.43 5.41 -9.21
CA GLN A 79 -10.77 5.79 -9.60
C GLN A 79 -11.48 6.40 -8.38
N TYR A 80 -11.88 7.65 -8.51
CA TYR A 80 -12.64 8.39 -7.52
C TYR A 80 -14.11 8.42 -7.91
N THR A 81 -15.00 8.14 -6.96
CA THR A 81 -16.45 8.15 -7.13
C THR A 81 -17.07 8.94 -5.99
N PHE A 82 -17.91 9.92 -6.33
CA PHE A 82 -18.60 10.77 -5.36
C PHE A 82 -20.11 10.66 -5.54
N THR A 83 -20.83 10.33 -4.47
CA THR A 83 -22.28 10.15 -4.45
C THR A 83 -22.89 10.82 -3.22
N GLU A 84 -24.10 11.34 -3.33
CA GLU A 84 -24.88 11.78 -2.17
C GLU A 84 -25.74 10.61 -1.66
N GLU A 85 -25.57 10.24 -0.40
CA GLU A 85 -26.30 9.15 0.25
C GLU A 85 -26.78 9.65 1.63
N ASN A 86 -28.09 9.65 1.88
CA ASN A 86 -28.69 10.03 3.17
C ASN A 86 -28.26 11.42 3.72
N LYS A 87 -28.08 12.43 2.84
CA LYS A 87 -27.59 13.79 3.15
C LYS A 87 -26.08 13.88 3.48
N PHE A 88 -25.34 12.80 3.26
CA PHE A 88 -23.88 12.79 3.31
C PHE A 88 -23.32 12.68 1.90
N ILE A 89 -22.18 13.31 1.68
CA ILE A 89 -21.40 13.14 0.47
C ILE A 89 -20.39 12.05 0.74
N LYS A 90 -20.51 10.94 0.02
CA LYS A 90 -19.63 9.79 0.09
C LYS A 90 -18.65 9.85 -1.07
N GLY A 91 -17.37 9.98 -0.76
CA GLY A 91 -16.28 9.85 -1.71
C GLY A 91 -15.61 8.50 -1.53
N CYS A 92 -15.48 7.71 -2.57
CA CYS A 92 -14.76 6.44 -2.57
C CYS A 92 -13.62 6.47 -3.59
N ALA A 93 -12.46 5.98 -3.18
CA ALA A 93 -11.29 5.77 -4.02
C ALA A 93 -11.06 4.27 -4.21
N GLN A 94 -10.83 3.85 -5.45
CA GLN A 94 -10.55 2.47 -5.83
C GLN A 94 -9.24 2.38 -6.60
N TRP A 95 -8.37 1.46 -6.22
CA TRP A 95 -7.07 1.27 -6.89
C TRP A 95 -6.57 -0.16 -6.72
N GLU A 96 -5.65 -0.56 -7.59
CA GLU A 96 -4.89 -1.80 -7.43
C GLU A 96 -3.66 -1.56 -6.55
N ASN A 97 -3.51 -2.33 -5.47
CA ASN A 97 -2.41 -2.16 -4.51
C ASN A 97 -1.11 -2.85 -4.96
N ALA A 98 -0.02 -2.71 -4.18
CA ALA A 98 1.27 -3.37 -4.46
C ALA A 98 1.20 -4.92 -4.45
N ARG A 99 0.14 -5.49 -3.88
CA ARG A 99 -0.13 -6.93 -3.85
C ARG A 99 -1.00 -7.39 -5.04
N LYS A 100 -1.31 -6.51 -6.00
CA LYS A 100 -2.24 -6.76 -7.12
C LYS A 100 -3.67 -7.10 -6.68
N THR A 101 -4.09 -6.53 -5.54
CA THR A 101 -5.46 -6.65 -5.06
C THR A 101 -6.14 -5.30 -5.15
N ASN A 102 -7.39 -5.28 -5.60
CA ASN A 102 -8.19 -4.07 -5.63
C ASN A 102 -8.58 -3.65 -4.21
N GLU A 103 -8.15 -2.46 -3.81
CA GLU A 103 -8.53 -1.83 -2.56
C GLU A 103 -9.56 -0.74 -2.81
N THR A 104 -10.44 -0.54 -1.83
CA THR A 104 -11.40 0.56 -1.80
C THR A 104 -11.32 1.25 -0.46
N PHE A 105 -11.27 2.58 -0.49
CA PHE A 105 -11.33 3.41 0.70
C PHE A 105 -12.37 4.51 0.50
N CYS A 106 -13.28 4.64 1.45
CA CYS A 106 -14.35 5.64 1.39
C CYS A 106 -14.28 6.59 2.58
N LEU A 107 -14.63 7.84 2.32
CA LEU A 107 -14.82 8.89 3.31
C LEU A 107 -16.22 9.48 3.14
N GLU A 108 -16.83 9.86 4.26
CA GLU A 108 -18.14 10.50 4.30
C GLU A 108 -17.99 11.90 4.88
N GLY A 109 -18.65 12.87 4.25
CA GLY A 109 -18.68 14.26 4.68
C GLY A 109 -20.11 14.76 4.81
N LEU A 110 -20.37 15.54 5.86
CA LEU A 110 -21.62 16.28 5.99
C LEU A 110 -21.61 17.48 5.05
N ALA A 111 -22.54 17.53 4.09
CA ALA A 111 -22.73 18.70 3.25
C ALA A 111 -23.15 19.89 4.15
N LYS A 112 -22.39 20.99 4.08
CA LYS A 112 -22.76 22.21 4.81
C LYS A 112 -23.86 22.91 4.01
N LYS A 113 -25.10 22.84 4.51
CA LYS A 113 -26.22 23.64 4.00
C LYS A 113 -26.06 25.11 4.36
#